data_AF-A0A3B6IVG7-F1
#
_entry.id   AF-A0A3B6IVG7-F1
#
_cell.length_a   1.000
_cell.length_b   1.000
_cell.length_c   1.000
_cell.angle_alpha   90.00
_cell.angle_beta   90.00
_cell.angle_gamma   90.00
#
_symmetry.space_group_name_H-M   'P 1'
#
loop_
_entity.id
_entity.type
_entity.pdbx_description
1 polymer ?
#
loop_
_entity_poly.entity_id
_entity_poly.type
_entity_poly.pdbx_seq_one_letter_code
_entity_poly.pdbx_strand_id
1 'polypeptide(L)'
;MDIATGENAEGFGEAVGNLENEIAIEEEEHEEEDLISKGTARRSVDTHFMDGTSSKRQGKEPRPKRVTRPSDPFAVMLQDVNSQLNNVTQYVGTMAASLSASMAREAAQDYPEQKSKEKAISELARLSFTGSEIVEAATVFAKAPDQMNMMLALPENLRREYVLKMLFDEKRSTVD
;
A
#
# COMPACT_ATOMS: atom_id res chain seq x y z
N MET A 1 -5.24 40.66 40.27
CA MET A 1 -5.40 40.38 38.83
C MET A 1 -4.01 40.44 38.25
N ASP A 2 -3.48 39.29 37.87
CA ASP A 2 -2.15 39.12 37.28
C ASP A 2 -2.40 38.76 35.81
N ILE A 3 -1.93 39.59 34.88
CA ILE A 3 -2.12 39.41 33.44
C ILE A 3 -0.72 39.36 32.83
N ALA A 4 -0.18 38.15 32.69
CA ALA A 4 1.06 37.91 31.97
C ALA A 4 0.75 37.81 30.48
N THR A 5 0.99 38.90 29.76
CA THR A 5 1.02 38.93 28.28
C THR A 5 2.39 38.45 27.82
N GLY A 6 2.49 37.19 27.40
CA GLY A 6 3.67 36.62 26.76
C GLY A 6 3.41 36.42 25.28
N GLU A 7 3.67 37.46 24.48
CA GLU A 7 3.65 37.47 23.03
C GLU A 7 5.09 37.33 22.52
N ASN A 8 5.43 36.20 21.89
CA ASN A 8 6.43 36.04 20.82
C ASN A 8 6.77 34.56 20.56
N ALA A 9 6.08 33.93 19.59
CA ALA A 9 6.56 32.72 18.94
C ALA A 9 6.96 33.06 17.50
N GLU A 10 8.17 33.61 17.35
CA GLU A 10 8.93 33.59 16.09
C GLU A 10 9.32 32.11 15.86
N GLY A 11 8.91 31.41 14.81
CA GLY A 11 9.24 31.70 13.42
C GLY A 11 10.27 30.66 12.95
N PHE A 12 9.87 29.41 12.70
CA PHE A 12 10.68 28.40 11.98
C PHE A 12 10.15 28.20 10.56
N GLY A 13 9.81 29.31 9.89
CA GLY A 13 9.69 29.31 8.44
C GLY A 13 11.09 29.34 7.83
N GLU A 14 11.24 28.65 6.70
CA GLU A 14 12.38 28.74 5.77
C GLU A 14 13.50 27.70 5.92
N ALA A 15 13.19 26.46 5.52
CA ALA A 15 14.21 25.52 5.04
C ALA A 15 13.63 24.67 3.89
N VAL A 16 13.42 25.30 2.73
CA VAL A 16 13.20 24.59 1.45
C VAL A 16 14.07 25.25 0.40
N GLY A 17 15.14 24.56 0.00
CA GLY A 17 16.03 25.04 -1.05
C GLY A 17 16.78 23.88 -1.71
N ASN A 18 16.48 23.70 -3.00
CA ASN A 18 17.23 22.96 -4.01
C ASN A 18 17.32 21.42 -3.95
N LEU A 19 16.41 20.77 -4.68
CA LEU A 19 16.68 19.50 -5.37
C LEU A 19 16.11 19.56 -6.79
N GLU A 20 16.57 20.52 -7.58
CA GLU A 20 16.25 20.62 -9.01
C GLU A 20 17.54 20.79 -9.81
N ASN A 21 18.30 19.70 -9.88
CA ASN A 21 19.39 19.37 -10.82
C ASN A 21 19.68 17.89 -10.49
N GLU A 22 19.45 16.87 -11.31
CA GLU A 22 19.99 16.62 -12.64
C GLU A 22 19.39 15.28 -13.11
N ILE A 23 18.61 15.27 -14.20
CA ILE A 23 18.22 14.05 -14.91
C ILE A 23 19.02 14.06 -16.21
N ALA A 24 20.10 13.29 -16.26
CA ALA A 24 20.75 12.90 -17.51
C ALA A 24 20.38 11.43 -17.77
N ILE A 25 19.42 11.23 -18.68
CA ILE A 25 19.08 9.92 -19.25
C ILE A 25 20.02 9.77 -20.45
N GLU A 26 21.00 8.87 -20.35
CA GLU A 26 21.71 8.40 -21.54
C GLU A 26 20.82 7.33 -22.20
N GLU A 27 20.33 7.68 -23.40
CA GLU A 27 19.68 6.79 -24.34
C GLU A 27 20.74 5.86 -24.95
N GLU A 28 20.58 4.55 -24.80
CA GLU A 28 21.21 3.59 -25.72
C GLU A 28 20.12 2.64 -26.21
N GLU A 29 19.57 2.98 -27.38
CA GLU A 29 18.75 2.10 -28.21
C GLU A 29 19.63 1.07 -28.94
N HIS A 30 18.95 0.00 -29.39
CA HIS A 30 19.34 -0.96 -30.43
C HIS A 30 20.31 -2.08 -29.98
N GLU A 31 20.08 -3.38 -30.21
CA GLU A 31 19.21 -4.06 -31.18
C GLU A 31 18.91 -5.50 -30.74
N GLU A 32 17.69 -5.90 -31.07
CA GLU A 32 17.21 -7.27 -31.26
C GLU A 32 18.26 -8.17 -31.95
N GLU A 33 18.42 -9.43 -31.52
CA GLU A 33 18.49 -10.57 -32.47
C GLU A 33 18.38 -11.93 -31.77
N ASP A 34 17.22 -12.54 -32.00
CA ASP A 34 16.86 -13.94 -31.79
C ASP A 34 17.70 -14.85 -32.68
N LEU A 35 18.52 -15.74 -32.11
CA LEU A 35 19.13 -16.84 -32.85
C LEU A 35 19.05 -18.19 -32.10
N ILE A 36 17.92 -18.87 -32.29
CA ILE A 36 17.78 -20.28 -32.69
C ILE A 36 18.70 -21.35 -32.05
N SER A 37 18.08 -22.20 -31.23
CA SER A 37 18.01 -23.67 -31.36
C SER A 37 19.22 -24.44 -31.92
N LYS A 38 19.82 -25.30 -31.08
CA LYS A 38 20.26 -26.63 -31.51
C LYS A 38 20.33 -27.66 -30.37
N GLY A 39 19.22 -28.37 -30.16
CA GLY A 39 19.25 -29.72 -29.62
C GLY A 39 19.58 -30.72 -30.73
N THR A 40 20.39 -31.74 -30.44
CA THR A 40 20.43 -33.12 -31.01
C THR A 40 21.74 -33.79 -30.53
N ALA A 41 21.72 -34.81 -29.67
CA ALA A 41 21.30 -36.20 -29.86
C ALA A 41 22.45 -37.13 -30.32
N ARG A 42 22.61 -38.23 -29.54
CA ARG A 42 23.15 -39.57 -29.87
C ARG A 42 24.67 -39.81 -29.74
N ARG A 43 25.04 -40.64 -28.74
CA ARG A 43 25.47 -42.02 -29.04
C ARG A 43 25.25 -42.95 -27.83
N SER A 44 24.59 -44.06 -28.13
CA SER A 44 24.22 -45.14 -27.23
C SER A 44 25.02 -46.40 -27.56
N VAL A 45 24.98 -47.35 -26.62
CA VAL A 45 25.19 -48.82 -26.75
C VAL A 45 26.65 -49.27 -26.71
N ASP A 46 27.13 -49.79 -25.58
CA ASP A 46 27.01 -51.17 -25.05
C ASP A 46 28.10 -52.10 -25.61
N THR A 47 28.98 -52.54 -24.73
CA THR A 47 29.85 -53.69 -24.97
C THR A 47 29.73 -54.60 -23.77
N HIS A 48 28.86 -55.59 -23.90
CA HIS A 48 28.86 -56.78 -23.08
C HIS A 48 30.14 -57.56 -23.35
N PHE A 49 30.88 -57.92 -22.31
CA PHE A 49 31.71 -59.12 -22.33
C PHE A 49 31.54 -59.81 -20.98
N MET A 50 30.93 -61.00 -21.03
CA MET A 50 30.71 -61.89 -19.91
C MET A 50 31.91 -62.84 -19.76
N ASP A 51 31.99 -63.40 -18.55
CA ASP A 51 32.66 -64.66 -18.16
C ASP A 51 34.10 -64.52 -17.62
N GLY A 52 34.45 -64.97 -16.41
CA GLY A 52 33.70 -65.80 -15.48
C GLY A 52 34.40 -66.10 -14.15
N THR A 53 33.62 -66.77 -13.30
CA THR A 53 34.00 -67.71 -12.23
C THR A 53 34.40 -67.21 -10.82
N SER A 54 33.52 -67.58 -9.88
CA SER A 54 33.81 -68.29 -8.62
C SER A 54 34.11 -67.52 -7.33
N SER A 55 33.04 -67.42 -6.51
CA SER A 55 32.94 -67.93 -5.13
C SER A 55 34.05 -67.56 -4.12
N LYS A 56 33.73 -66.61 -3.22
CA LYS A 56 33.68 -66.78 -1.75
C LYS A 56 33.91 -65.43 -1.05
N ARG A 57 32.87 -64.92 -0.40
CA ARG A 57 32.85 -64.51 1.03
C ARG A 57 31.66 -63.59 1.27
N GLN A 58 30.59 -64.23 1.71
CA GLN A 58 29.45 -63.58 2.35
C GLN A 58 29.94 -63.04 3.71
N GLY A 59 30.42 -61.80 3.71
CA GLY A 59 30.61 -61.01 4.92
C GLY A 59 29.62 -59.86 4.88
N LYS A 60 28.38 -60.08 5.32
CA LYS A 60 27.49 -58.97 5.67
C LYS A 60 28.04 -58.34 6.93
N GLU A 61 28.95 -57.38 6.78
CA GLU A 61 29.26 -56.46 7.86
C GLU A 61 27.95 -55.71 8.19
N PRO A 62 27.44 -55.78 9.43
CA PRO A 62 26.37 -54.89 9.83
C PRO A 62 26.97 -53.49 9.78
N ARG A 63 26.54 -52.67 8.80
CA ARG A 63 26.81 -51.24 8.85
C ARG A 63 26.42 -50.77 10.24
N PRO A 64 27.32 -50.16 11.03
CA PRO A 64 26.91 -49.62 12.31
C PRO A 64 25.76 -48.66 12.03
N LYS A 65 24.63 -48.90 12.70
CA LYS A 65 23.56 -47.90 12.79
C LYS A 65 24.29 -46.60 13.15
N ARG A 66 24.12 -45.55 12.33
CA ARG A 66 24.58 -44.21 12.72
C ARG A 66 23.94 -43.95 14.07
N VAL A 67 24.73 -44.13 15.14
CA VAL A 67 24.39 -43.62 16.44
C VAL A 67 24.24 -42.14 16.17
N THR A 68 23.01 -41.64 16.29
CA THR A 68 22.76 -40.20 16.28
C THR A 68 23.73 -39.62 17.29
N ARG A 69 24.77 -38.97 16.77
CA ARG A 69 25.84 -38.38 17.55
C ARG A 69 25.17 -37.47 18.58
N PRO A 70 25.61 -37.46 19.85
CA PRO A 70 25.14 -36.46 20.80
C PRO A 70 25.36 -35.09 20.15
N SER A 71 24.27 -34.34 19.94
CA SER A 71 24.37 -33.01 19.36
C SER A 71 25.28 -32.16 20.23
N ASP A 72 26.26 -31.50 19.61
CA ASP A 72 27.11 -30.54 20.30
C ASP A 72 26.21 -29.52 21.01
N PRO A 73 26.30 -29.35 22.34
CA PRO A 73 25.45 -28.42 23.09
C PRO A 73 25.52 -26.99 22.54
N PHE A 74 26.67 -26.56 22.03
CA PHE A 74 26.81 -25.24 21.39
C PHE A 74 26.04 -25.16 20.07
N ALA A 75 26.06 -26.23 19.26
CA ALA A 75 25.30 -26.28 18.01
C ALA A 75 23.78 -26.24 18.27
N VAL A 76 23.31 -26.89 19.35
CA VAL A 76 21.89 -26.84 19.75
C VAL A 76 21.48 -25.42 20.14
N MET A 77 22.30 -24.72 20.93
CA MET A 77 22.02 -23.33 21.32
C MET A 77 22.01 -22.37 20.12
N LEU A 78 22.92 -22.54 19.16
CA LEU A 78 22.94 -21.72 17.94
C LEU A 78 21.70 -21.93 17.07
N GLN A 79 21.21 -23.17 16.98
CA GLN A 79 19.95 -23.46 16.28
C GLN A 79 18.75 -22.81 16.96
N ASP A 80 18.72 -22.81 18.29
CA ASP A 80 17.65 -22.18 19.06
C ASP A 80 17.63 -20.65 18.86
N VAL A 81 18.79 -19.98 18.96
CA VAL A 81 18.89 -18.54 18.69
C VAL A 81 18.46 -18.21 17.26
N ASN A 82 18.87 -19.02 16.28
CA ASN A 82 18.46 -18.81 14.89
C ASN A 82 16.94 -18.97 14.71
N SER A 83 16.32 -19.93 15.41
CA SER A 83 14.87 -20.11 15.42
C SER A 83 14.14 -18.91 16.03
N GLN A 84 14.64 -18.42 17.18
CA GLN A 84 14.08 -17.24 17.85
C GLN A 84 14.18 -15.99 16.98
N LEU A 85 15.34 -15.74 16.37
CA LEU A 85 15.53 -14.62 15.45
C LEU A 85 14.60 -14.71 14.24
N ASN A 86 14.46 -15.89 13.64
CA ASN A 86 13.54 -16.09 12.52
C ASN A 86 12.08 -15.80 12.90
N ASN A 87 11.66 -16.19 14.11
CA ASN A 87 10.33 -15.88 14.62
C ASN A 87 10.11 -14.37 14.79
N VAL A 88 11.08 -13.66 15.36
CA VAL A 88 11.03 -12.20 15.51
C VAL A 88 11.00 -11.52 14.15
N THR A 89 11.83 -11.95 13.19
CA THR A 89 11.84 -11.43 11.82
C THR A 89 10.48 -11.60 11.15
N GLN A 90 9.83 -12.76 11.29
CA GLN A 90 8.50 -12.98 10.74
C GLN A 90 7.45 -12.09 11.42
N TYR A 91 7.51 -11.95 12.74
CA TYR A 91 6.57 -11.11 13.49
C TYR A 91 6.69 -9.64 13.09
N VAL A 92 7.92 -9.11 13.05
CA VAL A 92 8.20 -7.75 12.59
C VAL A 92 7.80 -7.57 11.13
N GLY A 93 8.08 -8.55 10.27
CA GLY A 93 7.64 -8.53 8.87
C GLY A 93 6.11 -8.48 8.73
N THR A 94 5.39 -9.21 9.58
CA THR A 94 3.93 -9.19 9.62
C THR A 94 3.39 -7.83 10.11
N MET A 95 4.01 -7.25 11.14
CA MET A 95 3.65 -5.90 11.61
C MET A 95 3.98 -4.81 10.58
N ALA A 96 5.11 -4.92 9.90
CA ALA A 96 5.48 -4.00 8.83
C ALA A 96 4.46 -4.07 7.68
N ALA A 97 4.10 -5.29 7.25
CA ALA A 97 3.09 -5.48 6.23
C ALA A 97 1.70 -4.97 6.66
N SER A 98 1.30 -5.19 7.91
CA SER A 98 0.01 -4.69 8.42
C SER A 98 -0.03 -3.17 8.52
N LEU A 99 1.08 -2.54 8.94
CA LEU A 99 1.23 -1.08 8.96
C LEU A 99 1.22 -0.50 7.54
N SER A 100 1.97 -1.09 6.61
CA SER A 100 1.94 -0.65 5.21
C SER A 100 0.54 -0.80 4.61
N ALA A 101 -0.17 -1.89 4.93
CA ALA A 101 -1.55 -2.08 4.50
C ALA A 101 -2.51 -1.07 5.14
N SER A 102 -2.33 -0.69 6.41
CA SER A 102 -3.17 0.34 7.05
C SER A 102 -2.90 1.71 6.45
N MET A 103 -1.64 2.08 6.22
CA MET A 103 -1.26 3.35 5.58
C MET A 103 -1.77 3.43 4.14
N ALA A 104 -1.66 2.35 3.36
CA ALA A 104 -2.19 2.30 2.00
C ALA A 104 -3.73 2.38 1.98
N ARG A 105 -4.40 1.79 2.98
CA ARG A 105 -5.85 1.96 3.15
C ARG A 105 -6.18 3.40 3.50
N GLU A 106 -5.51 4.02 4.47
CA GLU A 106 -5.73 5.40 4.87
C GLU A 106 -5.53 6.39 3.71
N ALA A 107 -4.46 6.23 2.92
CA ALA A 107 -4.22 7.02 1.72
C ALA A 107 -5.27 6.78 0.61
N ALA A 108 -5.86 5.59 0.55
CA ALA A 108 -6.98 5.29 -0.34
C ALA A 108 -8.35 5.71 0.25
N GLN A 109 -8.38 6.13 1.51
CA GLN A 109 -9.57 6.60 2.26
C GLN A 109 -9.59 8.13 2.35
N ASP A 110 -9.00 8.85 1.39
CA ASP A 110 -9.53 10.16 1.02
C ASP A 110 -10.96 9.92 0.52
N TYR A 111 -11.91 9.94 1.47
CA TYR A 111 -13.28 9.54 1.22
C TYR A 111 -13.82 10.37 0.05
N PRO A 112 -14.27 9.74 -1.06
CA PRO A 112 -14.85 10.46 -2.18
C PRO A 112 -15.99 11.39 -1.73
N GLU A 113 -16.70 10.99 -0.67
CA GLU A 113 -17.71 11.80 -0.01
C GLU A 113 -17.14 13.06 0.67
N GLN A 114 -16.03 12.97 1.39
CA GLN A 114 -15.39 14.13 2.04
C GLN A 114 -14.95 15.16 0.99
N LYS A 115 -14.32 14.68 -0.08
CA LYS A 115 -13.94 15.53 -1.22
C LYS A 115 -15.15 16.18 -1.89
N SER A 116 -16.27 15.47 -2.02
CA SER A 116 -17.51 16.03 -2.57
C SER A 116 -18.13 17.09 -1.64
N LYS A 117 -18.05 16.90 -0.32
CA LYS A 117 -18.51 17.88 0.67
C LYS A 117 -17.69 19.16 0.60
N GLU A 118 -16.37 19.05 0.58
CA GLU A 118 -15.47 20.21 0.41
C GLU A 118 -15.76 20.96 -0.88
N LYS A 119 -15.91 20.22 -2.00
CA LYS A 119 -16.28 20.79 -3.29
C LYS A 119 -17.63 21.52 -3.22
N ALA A 120 -18.63 20.96 -2.55
CA ALA A 120 -19.93 21.58 -2.39
C ALA A 120 -19.84 22.89 -1.59
N ILE A 121 -19.09 22.92 -0.49
CA ILE A 121 -18.90 24.14 0.31
C ILE A 121 -18.16 25.22 -0.49
N SER A 122 -17.08 24.87 -1.19
CA SER A 122 -16.38 25.81 -2.07
C SER A 122 -17.29 26.35 -3.17
N GLU A 123 -18.13 25.49 -3.76
CA GLU A 123 -19.07 25.89 -4.79
C GLU A 123 -20.13 26.86 -4.26
N LEU A 124 -20.68 26.63 -3.06
CA LEU A 124 -21.63 27.56 -2.44
C LEU A 124 -20.99 28.93 -2.18
N ALA A 125 -19.75 28.97 -1.70
CA ALA A 125 -19.02 30.24 -1.53
C ALA A 125 -18.83 30.96 -2.87
N ARG A 126 -18.50 30.22 -3.94
CA ARG A 126 -18.32 30.75 -5.30
C ARG A 126 -19.62 31.29 -5.91
N LEU A 127 -20.76 30.68 -5.59
CA LEU A 127 -22.10 31.10 -6.03
C LEU A 127 -22.66 32.29 -5.23
N SER A 128 -21.83 32.97 -4.43
CA SER A 128 -22.18 34.16 -3.66
C SER A 128 -23.29 33.94 -2.64
N PHE A 129 -23.34 32.76 -2.02
CA PHE A 129 -24.16 32.53 -0.83
C PHE A 129 -23.51 33.20 0.39
N THR A 130 -24.35 33.71 1.29
CA THR A 130 -23.90 34.22 2.59
C THR A 130 -23.47 33.07 3.51
N GLY A 131 -22.65 33.36 4.53
CA GLY A 131 -22.21 32.34 5.48
C GLY A 131 -23.37 31.57 6.13
N SER A 132 -24.49 32.25 6.43
CA SER A 132 -25.70 31.61 6.95
C SER A 132 -26.35 30.67 5.93
N GLU A 133 -26.49 31.07 4.68
CA GLU A 133 -27.07 30.22 3.63
C GLU A 133 -26.19 29.00 3.34
N ILE A 134 -24.86 29.14 3.43
CA ILE A 134 -23.93 28.01 3.29
C ILE A 134 -24.16 26.99 4.41
N VAL A 135 -24.30 27.44 5.66
CA VAL A 135 -24.57 26.57 6.81
C VAL A 135 -25.93 25.89 6.70
N GLU A 136 -26.97 26.62 6.26
CA GLU A 136 -28.29 26.04 5.99
C GLU A 136 -28.20 24.97 4.89
N ALA A 137 -27.54 25.26 3.78
CA ALA A 137 -27.39 24.31 2.66
C ALA A 137 -26.58 23.08 3.07
N ALA A 138 -25.48 23.26 3.82
CA ALA A 138 -24.69 22.16 4.36
C ALA A 138 -25.53 21.26 5.27
N THR A 139 -26.43 21.84 6.06
CA THR A 139 -27.36 21.10 6.91
C THR A 139 -28.32 20.25 6.07
N VAL A 140 -28.84 20.78 4.97
CA VAL A 140 -29.68 20.01 4.04
C VAL A 140 -28.89 18.90 3.36
N PHE A 141 -27.67 19.18 2.88
CA PHE A 141 -26.80 18.18 2.27
C PHE A 141 -26.42 17.03 3.22
N ALA A 142 -26.24 17.31 4.50
CA ALA A 142 -26.00 16.28 5.51
C ALA A 142 -27.22 15.35 5.69
N LYS A 143 -28.45 15.87 5.56
CA LYS A 143 -29.68 15.07 5.62
C LYS A 143 -30.00 14.35 4.31
N ALA A 144 -29.66 14.97 3.18
CA ALA A 144 -29.97 14.50 1.85
C ALA A 144 -28.74 14.63 0.91
N PRO A 145 -27.77 13.69 0.97
CA PRO A 145 -26.56 13.73 0.15
C PRO A 145 -26.84 13.77 -1.36
N ASP A 146 -27.96 13.20 -1.82
CA ASP A 146 -28.37 13.25 -3.22
C ASP A 146 -28.65 14.67 -3.72
N GLN A 147 -29.11 15.57 -2.85
CA GLN A 147 -29.30 16.99 -3.19
C GLN A 147 -27.96 17.67 -3.47
N MET A 148 -26.93 17.33 -2.71
CA MET A 148 -25.55 17.80 -2.94
C MET A 148 -25.01 17.27 -4.27
N ASN A 149 -25.17 15.96 -4.49
CA ASN A 149 -24.70 15.30 -5.71
C ASN A 149 -25.37 15.89 -6.96
N MET A 150 -26.68 16.12 -6.90
CA MET A 150 -27.43 16.77 -7.99
C MET A 150 -26.92 18.19 -8.23
N MET A 151 -26.75 19.00 -7.18
CA MET A 151 -26.19 20.36 -7.30
C MET A 151 -24.81 20.35 -8.00
N LEU A 152 -23.92 19.44 -7.60
CA LEU A 152 -22.58 19.32 -8.20
C LEU A 152 -22.60 18.84 -9.66
N ALA A 153 -23.63 18.09 -10.06
CA ALA A 153 -23.81 17.59 -11.42
C ALA A 153 -24.43 18.63 -12.37
N LEU A 154 -25.17 19.62 -11.85
CA LEU A 154 -25.81 20.64 -12.66
C LEU A 154 -24.79 21.58 -13.34
N PRO A 155 -25.13 22.16 -14.50
CA PRO A 155 -24.41 23.30 -15.07
C PRO A 155 -24.33 24.46 -14.07
N GLU A 156 -23.19 25.14 -14.05
CA GLU A 156 -22.91 26.22 -13.10
C GLU A 156 -24.03 27.27 -12.99
N ASN A 157 -24.60 27.68 -14.13
CA ASN A 157 -25.65 28.70 -14.18
C ASN A 157 -26.97 28.28 -13.52
N LEU A 158 -27.16 26.98 -13.24
CA LEU A 158 -28.37 26.44 -12.60
C LEU A 158 -28.16 26.11 -11.11
N ARG A 159 -26.92 26.00 -10.64
CA ARG A 159 -26.62 25.54 -9.27
C ARG A 159 -27.17 26.47 -8.19
N ARG A 160 -27.06 27.78 -8.40
CA ARG A 160 -27.54 28.77 -7.42
C ARG A 160 -29.05 28.73 -7.26
N GLU A 161 -29.78 28.67 -8.37
CA GLU A 161 -31.25 28.57 -8.37
C GLU A 161 -31.70 27.28 -7.72
N TYR A 162 -31.03 26.17 -8.01
CA TYR A 162 -31.29 24.87 -7.40
C TYR A 162 -31.16 24.91 -5.87
N VAL A 163 -30.07 25.46 -5.35
CA VAL A 163 -29.85 25.58 -3.90
C VAL A 163 -30.88 26.49 -3.25
N LEU A 164 -31.25 27.62 -3.88
CA LEU A 164 -32.30 28.49 -3.34
C LEU A 164 -33.65 27.80 -3.25
N LYS A 165 -34.03 27.06 -4.29
CA LYS A 165 -35.28 26.28 -4.30
C LYS A 165 -35.28 25.24 -3.19
N MET A 166 -34.19 24.48 -3.07
CA MET A 166 -34.02 23.48 -2.02
C MET A 166 -34.12 24.08 -0.61
N LEU A 167 -33.45 25.20 -0.35
CA LEU A 167 -33.52 25.90 0.93
C LEU A 167 -34.92 26.43 1.24
N PHE A 168 -35.64 26.87 0.20
CA PHE A 168 -37.02 27.30 0.33
C PHE A 168 -37.95 26.13 0.68
N ASP A 169 -37.79 24.98 0.02
CA ASP A 169 -38.59 23.79 0.26
C ASP A 169 -38.34 23.21 1.67
N GLU A 170 -37.08 23.18 2.14
CA GLU A 170 -36.73 22.75 3.51
C GLU A 170 -37.45 23.60 4.57
N LYS A 171 -37.49 24.92 4.39
CA LYS A 171 -38.16 25.85 5.32
C LYS A 171 -39.67 25.61 5.43
N ARG A 172 -40.31 25.08 4.38
CA ARG A 172 -41.73 24.71 4.43
C ARG A 172 -41.94 23.39 5.16
N SER A 173 -41.04 22.42 4.97
CA SER A 173 -41.13 21.12 5.62
C SER A 173 -40.99 21.17 7.14
N THR A 174 -40.46 22.26 7.72
CA THR A 174 -40.30 22.43 9.17
C THR A 174 -41.47 23.15 9.86
N VAL A 175 -42.50 23.57 9.10
CA VAL A 175 -43.63 24.38 9.62
C VAL A 175 -44.92 23.55 9.75
N ASP A 176 -44.94 22.32 9.23
CA ASP A 176 -46.03 21.35 9.37
C ASP A 176 -45.74 20.33 10.49
#